data_AF-A0A968VSU9-F1
#
_entry.id   AF-A0A968VSU9-F1
#
_cell.length_a   1.000
_cell.length_b   1.000
_cell.length_c   1.000
_cell.angle_alpha   90.00
_cell.angle_beta   90.00
_cell.angle_gamma   90.00
#
_symmetry.space_group_name_H-M   'P 1'
#
loop_
_entity.id
_entity.type
_entity.pdbx_description
1 polymer ?
#
loop_
_entity_poly.entity_id
_entity_poly.type
_entity_poly.pdbx_seq_one_letter_code
_entity_poly.pdbx_strand_id
1 'polypeptide(L)'
;MSIRRFPLDALLLVSLFMVLLPGAGLVLLDLIPLKPQLDFATYYLAAQALNAGRSPYDATVIEGLAQQAGVPHAAYLYPPLFAAVLRPLALLPFPLANALWLIFNLALFLLGVLLLSRLLALPRRWLPLLLLGSLLVPALHHTLELG
;
A
#
# COMPACT_ATOMS: atom_id res chain seq x y z
N MET A 1 40.26 -29.11 9.07
CA MET A 1 39.05 -28.83 8.23
C MET A 1 38.61 -27.40 8.49
N SER A 2 38.88 -26.47 7.57
CA SER A 2 38.47 -25.06 7.70
C SER A 2 37.05 -24.91 7.13
N ILE A 3 36.09 -24.60 7.98
CA ILE A 3 34.71 -24.32 7.56
C ILE A 3 34.73 -22.97 6.83
N ARG A 4 34.60 -22.98 5.50
CA ARG A 4 34.40 -21.76 4.70
C ARG A 4 33.11 -21.11 5.18
N ARG A 5 33.23 -20.04 5.97
CA ARG A 5 32.11 -19.16 6.28
C ARG A 5 31.68 -18.50 4.99
N PHE A 6 30.48 -18.83 4.50
CA PHE A 6 29.88 -18.06 3.43
C PHE A 6 29.79 -16.60 3.91
N PRO A 7 30.26 -15.62 3.12
CA PRO A 7 30.08 -14.23 3.49
C PRO A 7 28.57 -13.97 3.53
N LEU A 8 28.08 -13.48 4.67
CA LEU A 8 26.67 -13.09 4.87
C LEU A 8 26.14 -12.26 3.70
N ASP A 9 27.02 -11.48 3.09
CA ASP A 9 26.83 -10.67 1.89
C ASP A 9 26.29 -11.49 0.70
N ALA A 10 26.81 -12.69 0.46
CA ALA A 10 26.38 -13.55 -0.63
C ALA A 10 25.00 -14.15 -0.38
N LEU A 11 24.68 -14.50 0.87
CA LEU A 11 23.35 -14.99 1.24
C LEU A 11 22.29 -13.89 1.14
N LEU A 12 22.63 -12.67 1.54
CA LEU A 12 21.77 -11.49 1.39
C LEU A 12 21.52 -11.16 -0.09
N LEU A 13 22.56 -11.22 -0.93
CA LEU A 13 22.44 -10.98 -2.37
C LEU A 13 21.60 -12.04 -3.07
N VAL A 14 21.75 -13.33 -2.71
CA VAL A 14 20.93 -14.42 -3.25
C VAL A 14 19.48 -14.30 -2.78
N SER A 15 19.26 -13.96 -1.51
CA SER A 15 17.90 -13.75 -0.96
C SER A 15 17.21 -12.56 -1.63
N LEU A 16 17.95 -11.46 -1.85
CA LEU A 16 17.48 -10.30 -2.59
C LEU A 16 17.14 -10.73 -4.03
N PHE A 17 18.06 -11.37 -4.74
CA PHE A 17 17.85 -11.81 -6.13
C PHE A 17 16.63 -12.75 -6.30
N MET A 18 16.43 -13.69 -5.38
CA MET A 18 15.29 -14.61 -5.37
C MET A 18 13.94 -13.90 -5.13
N VAL A 19 13.93 -12.78 -4.40
CA VAL A 19 12.73 -11.96 -4.17
C VAL A 19 12.45 -11.01 -5.33
N LEU A 20 13.49 -10.47 -5.97
CA LEU A 20 13.36 -9.45 -7.01
C LEU A 20 12.96 -9.99 -8.39
N LEU A 21 13.41 -11.20 -8.74
CA LEU A 21 13.25 -11.73 -10.09
C LEU A 21 11.81 -12.14 -10.43
N PRO A 22 11.05 -12.80 -9.53
CA PRO A 22 9.62 -13.05 -9.74
C PRO A 22 8.80 -11.76 -9.68
N GLY A 23 9.24 -10.81 -8.84
CA GLY A 23 8.50 -9.58 -8.59
C GLY A 23 8.59 -8.56 -9.71
N ALA A 24 9.75 -8.43 -10.37
CA ALA A 24 9.91 -7.56 -11.53
C ALA A 24 9.02 -7.97 -12.72
N GLY A 25 8.76 -9.28 -12.90
CA GLY A 25 7.88 -9.78 -13.96
C GLY A 25 6.40 -9.50 -13.72
N LEU A 26 5.95 -9.57 -12.47
CA LEU A 26 4.57 -9.26 -12.07
C LEU A 26 4.30 -7.74 -12.11
N VAL A 27 5.24 -6.95 -11.58
CA VAL A 27 5.19 -5.48 -11.64
C VAL A 27 5.10 -4.99 -13.09
N LEU A 28 5.82 -5.60 -14.04
CA LEU A 28 5.76 -5.19 -15.45
C LEU A 28 4.40 -5.44 -16.10
N LEU A 29 3.68 -6.48 -15.67
CA LEU A 29 2.37 -6.84 -16.20
C LEU A 29 1.25 -5.96 -15.63
N ASP A 30 1.43 -5.48 -14.41
CA ASP A 30 0.43 -4.70 -13.69
C ASP A 30 0.50 -3.18 -13.98
N LEU A 31 1.60 -2.67 -14.56
CA LEU A 31 1.75 -1.26 -14.98
C LEU A 31 0.78 -0.81 -16.10
N ILE A 32 -0.10 -1.69 -16.59
CA ILE A 32 -0.84 -1.51 -17.84
C ILE A 32 -2.26 -0.91 -17.64
N PRO A 33 -2.85 -0.90 -16.42
CA PRO A 33 -3.84 0.13 -16.10
C PRO A 33 -3.81 0.63 -14.63
N LEU A 34 -3.89 1.95 -14.41
CA LEU A 34 -4.31 2.52 -13.12
C LEU A 34 -5.77 2.10 -12.85
N LYS A 35 -5.97 0.94 -12.24
CA LYS A 35 -7.25 0.58 -11.64
C LYS A 35 -7.46 1.44 -10.39
N PRO A 36 -8.68 1.93 -10.12
CA PRO A 36 -8.98 2.57 -8.85
C PRO A 36 -8.70 1.59 -7.70
N GLN A 37 -8.00 2.07 -6.68
CA GLN A 37 -7.67 1.32 -5.46
C GLN A 37 -8.95 0.89 -4.74
N LEU A 38 -9.32 -0.38 -4.89
CA LEU A 38 -10.58 -0.93 -4.38
C LEU A 38 -10.69 -0.81 -2.86
N ASP A 39 -9.59 -1.02 -2.15
CA ASP A 39 -9.54 -0.97 -0.70
C ASP A 39 -9.67 0.48 -0.22
N PHE A 40 -8.88 1.39 -0.79
CA PHE A 40 -9.01 2.81 -0.44
C PHE A 40 -10.39 3.37 -0.79
N ALA A 41 -10.95 3.03 -1.95
CA ALA A 41 -12.32 3.42 -2.32
C ALA A 41 -13.35 2.93 -1.29
N THR A 42 -13.21 1.70 -0.82
CA THR A 42 -14.08 1.15 0.23
C THR A 42 -13.97 1.93 1.54
N TYR A 43 -12.76 2.33 1.95
CA TYR A 43 -12.55 3.14 3.15
C TYR A 43 -13.09 4.56 3.00
N TYR A 44 -12.87 5.17 1.84
CA TYR A 44 -13.34 6.50 1.49
C TYR A 44 -14.86 6.58 1.50
N LEU A 45 -15.54 5.60 0.89
CA LEU A 45 -17.01 5.55 0.85
C LEU A 45 -17.61 5.32 2.24
N ALA A 46 -17.00 4.46 3.06
CA ALA A 46 -17.42 4.29 4.46
C ALA A 46 -17.28 5.59 5.26
N ALA A 47 -16.18 6.33 5.07
CA ALA A 47 -15.96 7.62 5.70
C ALA A 47 -16.96 8.69 5.19
N GLN A 48 -17.31 8.69 3.90
CA GLN A 48 -18.38 9.54 3.35
C GLN A 48 -19.74 9.21 3.96
N ALA A 49 -20.08 7.92 4.09
CA ALA A 49 -21.33 7.50 4.73
C ALA A 49 -21.42 8.05 6.16
N LEU A 50 -20.34 7.96 6.94
CA LEU A 50 -20.28 8.55 8.28
C LEU A 50 -20.40 10.09 8.27
N ASN A 51 -19.82 10.77 7.29
CA ASN A 51 -19.98 12.22 7.12
C ASN A 51 -21.44 12.61 6.82
N ALA A 52 -22.18 11.76 6.11
CA ALA A 52 -23.61 11.91 5.85
C ALA A 52 -24.52 11.44 7.00
N GLY A 53 -23.97 11.00 8.14
CA GLY A 53 -24.74 10.46 9.26
C GLY A 53 -25.39 9.10 8.96
N ARG A 54 -24.86 8.36 7.99
CA ARG A 54 -25.33 7.04 7.54
C ARG A 54 -24.40 5.93 8.05
N SER A 55 -24.92 4.70 8.07
CA SER A 55 -24.12 3.52 8.42
C SER A 55 -23.13 3.20 7.29
N PRO A 56 -21.83 2.93 7.59
CA PRO A 56 -20.86 2.48 6.60
C PRO A 56 -21.09 1.03 6.15
N TYR A 57 -21.98 0.30 6.81
CA TYR A 57 -22.34 -1.09 6.50
C TYR A 57 -23.62 -1.21 5.65
N ASP A 58 -24.29 -0.10 5.36
CA ASP A 58 -25.50 -0.09 4.52
C ASP A 58 -25.09 -0.12 3.04
N ALA A 59 -25.25 -1.28 2.41
CA ALA A 59 -24.89 -1.50 1.02
C ALA A 59 -25.57 -0.51 0.06
N THR A 60 -26.82 -0.12 0.33
CA THR A 60 -27.56 0.81 -0.55
C THR A 60 -26.98 2.22 -0.49
N VAL A 61 -26.53 2.64 0.71
CA VAL A 61 -25.83 3.92 0.90
C VAL A 61 -24.49 3.90 0.17
N ILE A 62 -23.70 2.83 0.36
CA ILE A 62 -22.38 2.71 -0.26
C ILE A 62 -22.50 2.66 -1.78
N GLU A 63 -23.45 1.92 -2.34
CA GLU A 63 -23.68 1.85 -3.78
C GLU A 63 -24.02 3.22 -4.37
N GLY A 64 -24.91 3.98 -3.72
CA GLY A 64 -25.26 5.33 -4.14
C GLY A 64 -24.07 6.29 -4.13
N LEU A 65 -23.25 6.25 -3.08
CA LEU A 65 -22.03 7.06 -2.97
C LEU A 65 -20.98 6.64 -4.02
N ALA A 66 -20.82 5.34 -4.28
CA ALA A 66 -19.89 4.81 -5.26
C ALA A 66 -20.25 5.27 -6.68
N GLN A 67 -21.54 5.22 -7.04
CA GLN A 67 -22.05 5.71 -8.32
C GLN A 67 -21.82 7.22 -8.48
N GLN A 68 -22.06 8.01 -7.42
CA GLN A 68 -21.82 9.46 -7.43
C GLN A 68 -20.34 9.81 -7.61
N ALA A 69 -19.44 9.07 -6.96
CA ALA A 69 -18.00 9.29 -7.05
C ALA A 69 -17.37 8.65 -8.30
N GLY A 70 -18.08 7.75 -9.01
CA GLY A 70 -17.55 7.03 -10.16
C GLY A 70 -16.44 6.03 -9.80
N VAL A 71 -16.53 5.40 -8.63
CA VAL A 71 -15.48 4.52 -8.09
C VAL A 71 -16.00 3.10 -7.84
N PRO A 72 -15.14 2.06 -7.92
CA PRO A 72 -15.52 0.73 -7.50
C PRO A 72 -15.70 0.69 -5.98
N HIS A 73 -16.46 -0.29 -5.49
CA HIS A 73 -16.65 -0.50 -4.07
C HIS A 73 -16.73 -1.98 -3.71
N ALA A 74 -16.36 -2.29 -2.48
CA ALA A 74 -16.61 -3.55 -1.82
C ALA A 74 -17.35 -3.30 -0.49
N ALA A 75 -17.78 -4.37 0.17
CA ALA A 75 -18.36 -4.26 1.51
C ALA A 75 -17.30 -3.79 2.51
N TYR A 76 -17.66 -2.80 3.34
CA TYR A 76 -16.79 -2.34 4.42
C TYR A 76 -16.82 -3.33 5.60
N LEU A 77 -15.68 -3.95 5.93
CA LEU A 77 -15.58 -5.02 6.94
C LEU A 77 -14.85 -4.60 8.22
N TYR A 78 -14.41 -3.35 8.31
CA TYR A 78 -13.56 -2.87 9.41
C TYR A 78 -14.39 -2.21 10.53
N PRO A 79 -13.83 -2.04 11.73
CA PRO A 79 -14.50 -1.30 12.80
C PRO A 79 -14.79 0.15 12.41
N PRO A 80 -15.91 0.76 12.86
CA PRO A 80 -16.30 2.12 12.46
C PRO A 80 -15.27 3.20 12.78
N LEU A 81 -14.43 2.94 13.80
CA LEU A 81 -13.36 3.84 14.21
C LEU A 81 -12.39 4.12 13.04
N PHE A 82 -12.10 3.12 12.21
CA PHE A 82 -11.17 3.31 11.11
C PHE A 82 -11.73 4.27 10.05
N ALA A 83 -12.99 4.09 9.64
CA ALA A 83 -13.67 5.03 8.75
C ALA A 83 -13.82 6.42 9.41
N ALA A 84 -14.03 6.49 10.73
CA ALA A 84 -14.14 7.74 11.45
C ALA A 84 -12.85 8.58 11.38
N VAL A 85 -11.67 7.94 11.46
CA VAL A 85 -10.36 8.60 11.31
C VAL A 85 -10.18 9.16 9.89
N LEU A 86 -10.75 8.49 8.88
CA LEU A 86 -10.64 8.89 7.48
C LEU A 86 -11.66 9.95 7.03
N ARG A 87 -12.59 10.35 7.91
CA ARG A 87 -13.62 11.37 7.63
C ARG A 87 -13.06 12.68 7.05
N PRO A 88 -11.95 13.26 7.55
CA PRO A 88 -11.40 14.49 6.98
C PRO A 88 -10.95 14.31 5.52
N LEU A 89 -10.39 13.14 5.20
CA LEU A 89 -9.93 12.81 3.85
C LEU A 89 -11.13 12.64 2.89
N ALA A 90 -12.23 12.08 3.39
CA ALA A 90 -13.48 11.87 2.64
C ALA A 90 -14.30 13.14 2.38
N LEU A 91 -13.85 14.31 2.86
CA LEU A 91 -14.41 15.62 2.48
C LEU A 91 -13.83 16.11 1.13
N LEU A 92 -12.72 15.54 0.68
CA LEU A 92 -12.08 15.88 -0.58
C LEU A 92 -12.67 15.06 -1.73
N PRO A 93 -12.59 15.53 -2.99
CA PRO A 93 -12.88 14.69 -4.15
C PRO A 93 -11.99 13.44 -4.18
N PHE A 94 -12.57 12.30 -4.58
CA PHE A 94 -11.89 11.00 -4.54
C PHE A 94 -10.48 10.99 -5.17
N PRO A 95 -10.23 11.59 -6.37
CA PRO A 95 -8.90 11.58 -6.96
C PRO A 95 -7.83 12.26 -6.07
N LEU A 96 -8.21 13.34 -5.38
CA LEU A 96 -7.31 14.05 -4.47
C LEU A 96 -7.09 13.26 -3.18
N ALA A 97 -8.17 12.70 -2.61
CA ALA A 97 -8.10 11.84 -1.44
C ALA A 97 -7.18 10.62 -1.69
N ASN A 98 -7.32 9.99 -2.86
CA ASN A 98 -6.53 8.84 -3.29
C ASN A 98 -5.04 9.20 -3.46
N ALA A 99 -4.74 10.35 -4.07
CA ALA A 99 -3.36 10.82 -4.19
C ALA A 99 -2.71 11.08 -2.83
N LEU A 100 -3.43 11.70 -1.89
CA LEU A 100 -2.94 11.94 -0.53
C LEU A 100 -2.74 10.64 0.25
N TRP A 101 -3.66 9.68 0.11
CA TRP A 101 -3.53 8.35 0.70
C TRP A 101 -2.27 7.63 0.21
N LEU A 102 -2.04 7.65 -1.10
CA LEU A 102 -0.83 7.09 -1.71
C LEU A 102 0.45 7.75 -1.18
N ILE A 103 0.48 9.08 -1.10
CA ILE A 103 1.63 9.83 -0.56
C ILE A 103 1.87 9.45 0.90
N PHE A 104 0.81 9.34 1.70
CA PHE A 104 0.90 8.95 3.11
C PHE A 104 1.49 7.53 3.26
N ASN A 105 0.97 6.56 2.50
CA ASN A 105 1.48 5.19 2.50
C ASN A 105 2.95 5.13 2.06
N LEU A 106 3.33 5.88 1.03
CA LEU A 106 4.72 5.95 0.58
C LEU A 106 5.63 6.56 1.64
N ALA A 107 5.19 7.61 2.34
CA ALA A 107 5.95 8.24 3.42
C ALA A 107 6.14 7.27 4.60
N LEU A 108 5.09 6.55 5.01
CA LEU A 108 5.16 5.51 6.05
C LEU A 108 6.10 4.38 5.66
N PHE A 109 6.03 3.95 4.41
CA PHE A 109 6.91 2.94 3.88
C PHE A 109 8.39 3.35 3.93
N LEU A 110 8.71 4.56 3.44
CA LEU A 110 10.07 5.11 3.51
C LEU A 110 10.56 5.23 4.96
N LEU A 111 9.69 5.69 5.86
CA LEU A 111 9.99 5.75 7.28
C LEU A 111 10.28 4.35 7.86
N GLY A 112 9.48 3.34 7.49
CA GLY A 112 9.70 1.94 7.88
C GLY A 112 11.06 1.41 7.45
N VAL A 113 11.45 1.63 6.18
CA VAL A 113 12.77 1.25 5.67
C VAL A 113 13.89 1.96 6.44
N LEU A 114 13.71 3.26 6.72
CA LEU A 114 14.69 4.04 7.49
C LEU A 114 14.83 3.51 8.92
N LEU A 115 13.72 3.26 9.63
CA LEU A 115 13.74 2.73 10.99
C LEU A 115 14.35 1.32 11.04
N LEU A 116 13.99 0.45 10.09
CA LEU A 116 14.54 -0.90 10.00
C LEU A 116 16.05 -0.89 9.71
N SER A 117 16.50 -0.01 8.80
CA SER A 117 17.93 0.12 8.51
C SER A 117 18.74 0.58 9.72
N ARG A 118 18.16 1.46 10.56
CA ARG A 118 18.78 1.90 11.82
C ARG A 118 18.79 0.79 12.86
N LEU A 119 17.68 0.06 13.01
CA LEU A 119 17.55 -1.04 13.95
C LEU A 119 18.55 -2.17 13.66
N LEU A 120 18.75 -2.48 12.39
CA LEU A 120 19.66 -3.54 11.93
C LEU A 120 21.10 -3.05 11.71
N ALA A 121 21.41 -1.78 12.03
CA ALA A 121 22.71 -1.15 11.80
C ALA A 121 23.24 -1.34 10.36
N LEU A 122 22.35 -1.31 9.37
CA LEU A 122 22.73 -1.58 7.99
C LEU A 122 23.58 -0.44 7.42
N PRO A 123 24.65 -0.75 6.66
CA PRO A 123 25.47 0.29 6.07
C PRO A 123 24.65 1.09 5.06
N ARG A 124 24.80 2.43 5.04
CA ARG A 124 24.01 3.34 4.18
C ARG A 124 24.04 2.98 2.69
N ARG A 125 25.12 2.36 2.21
CA ARG A 125 25.26 1.88 0.82
C ARG A 125 24.20 0.86 0.40
N TRP A 126 23.54 0.19 1.35
CA TRP A 126 22.48 -0.79 1.08
C TRP A 126 21.09 -0.17 1.00
N LEU A 127 20.89 1.08 1.44
CA LEU A 127 19.57 1.72 1.37
C LEU A 127 18.99 1.80 -0.05
N PRO A 128 19.75 2.21 -1.08
CA PRO A 128 19.22 2.25 -2.44
C PRO A 128 18.79 0.85 -2.91
N LEU A 129 19.55 -0.19 -2.58
CA LEU A 129 19.22 -1.58 -2.91
C LEU A 129 17.97 -2.08 -2.17
N LEU A 130 17.78 -1.69 -0.91
CA LEU A 130 16.57 -2.02 -0.16
C LEU A 130 15.35 -1.28 -0.69
N LEU A 131 15.48 0.00 -1.04
CA LEU A 131 14.41 0.82 -1.62
C LEU A 131 14.02 0.31 -3.02
N LEU A 132 15.00 0.10 -3.91
CA LEU A 132 14.76 -0.47 -5.23
C LEU A 132 14.21 -1.89 -5.12
N GLY A 133 14.74 -2.66 -4.16
CA GLY A 133 14.36 -4.05 -4.00
C GLY A 133 12.95 -4.23 -3.46
N SER A 134 12.56 -3.40 -2.50
CA SER A 134 11.22 -3.39 -1.93
C SER A 134 10.16 -2.91 -2.92
N LEU A 135 10.47 -1.96 -3.81
CA LEU A 135 9.59 -1.55 -4.92
C LEU A 135 9.27 -2.69 -5.92
N LEU A 136 10.14 -3.70 -5.99
CA LEU A 136 9.96 -4.87 -6.85
C LEU A 136 9.25 -6.02 -6.14
N VAL A 137 8.85 -5.87 -4.87
CA VAL A 137 8.11 -6.91 -4.15
C VAL A 137 6.63 -6.87 -4.59
N PRO A 138 6.06 -7.99 -5.08
CA PRO A 138 4.65 -8.05 -5.52
C PRO A 138 3.64 -7.58 -4.47
N ALA A 139 3.92 -7.82 -3.19
CA ALA A 139 3.07 -7.35 -2.11
C ALA A 139 2.99 -5.80 -2.05
N LEU A 140 4.07 -5.09 -2.37
CA LEU A 140 4.04 -3.64 -2.50
C LEU A 140 3.29 -3.21 -3.74
N HIS A 141 3.42 -3.95 -4.84
CA HIS A 141 2.64 -3.72 -6.05
C HIS A 141 1.14 -3.84 -5.77
N HIS A 142 0.69 -4.97 -5.22
CA HIS A 142 -0.71 -5.18 -4.87
C HIS A 142 -1.21 -4.19 -3.82
N THR A 143 -0.38 -3.75 -2.86
CA THR A 143 -0.78 -2.69 -1.91
C THR A 143 -0.97 -1.35 -2.63
N LEU A 144 -0.14 -1.02 -3.62
CA LEU A 144 -0.28 0.21 -4.41
C LEU A 144 -1.47 0.16 -5.39
N GLU A 145 -1.84 -1.04 -5.85
CA GLU A 145 -3.01 -1.27 -6.70
C GLU A 145 -4.33 -1.31 -5.93
N LEU A 146 -4.31 -1.84 -4.71
CA LEU A 146 -5.52 -2.05 -3.92
C LEU A 146 -5.77 -0.92 -2.92
N GLY A 147 -4.72 -0.29 -2.36
CA GLY A 147 -4.78 0.87 -1.46
C GLY A 147 -4.63 0.57 0.02
#